data_AF-A0A2G1ZFF3-F1
#
_entry.id   AF-A0A2G1ZFF3-F1
#
_cell.length_a   1.000
_cell.length_b   1.000
_cell.length_c   1.000
_cell.angle_alpha   90.00
_cell.angle_beta   90.00
_cell.angle_gamma   90.00
#
_symmetry.space_group_name_H-M   'P 1'
#
loop_
_entity.id
_entity.type
_entity.pdbx_description
1 polymer ?
#
loop_
_entity_poly.entity_id
_entity_poly.type
_entity_poly.pdbx_seq_one_letter_code
_entity_poly.pdbx_strand_id
1 'polypeptide(L)'
;MLAQTMIDQLNAQINVEFFSSNLYLQMSAWCDDKGFEGAAKFMRAHADEEMQHMHRLFTYVSETGGLPLLGSIDAPQSDFTSLLALFEYTYEHEQMITSKINALAHAAFTNQDYSTFNFLQWYVSEQHEEEKLFKSIVDKIRLVGEDGKGLFFVDKDLAQMAVQESASVMAGPAA
;
A
#
# COMPACT_ATOMS: atom_id res chain seq x y z
N MET A 1 -27.65 -3.29 -2.74
CA MET A 1 -27.07 -4.60 -3.08
C MET A 1 -26.13 -4.36 -4.25
N LEU A 2 -24.86 -4.73 -4.10
CA LEU A 2 -23.85 -4.48 -5.13
C LEU A 2 -24.17 -5.24 -6.42
N ALA A 3 -23.88 -4.64 -7.56
CA ALA A 3 -23.89 -5.35 -8.83
C ALA A 3 -22.76 -6.40 -8.85
N GLN A 4 -22.98 -7.56 -9.49
CA GLN A 4 -21.97 -8.61 -9.56
C GLN A 4 -20.64 -8.11 -10.11
N THR A 5 -20.68 -7.24 -11.12
CA THR A 5 -19.48 -6.63 -11.70
C THR A 5 -18.68 -5.79 -10.69
N MET A 6 -19.35 -5.09 -9.78
CA MET A 6 -18.68 -4.32 -8.72
C MET A 6 -18.08 -5.26 -7.67
N ILE A 7 -18.78 -6.35 -7.31
CA ILE A 7 -18.25 -7.38 -6.40
C ILE A 7 -16.96 -7.97 -6.97
N ASP A 8 -16.95 -8.31 -8.26
CA ASP A 8 -15.77 -8.90 -8.92
C ASP A 8 -14.59 -7.91 -8.94
N GLN A 9 -14.86 -6.62 -9.18
CA GLN A 9 -13.83 -5.58 -9.16
C GLN A 9 -13.27 -5.31 -7.75
N LEU A 10 -14.13 -5.28 -6.73
CA LEU A 10 -13.69 -5.14 -5.34
C LEU A 10 -12.90 -6.37 -4.88
N ASN A 11 -13.30 -7.58 -5.27
CA ASN A 11 -12.53 -8.81 -5.01
C ASN A 11 -11.17 -8.80 -5.70
N ALA A 12 -11.06 -8.25 -6.91
CA ALA A 12 -9.78 -8.05 -7.55
C ALA A 12 -8.89 -7.09 -6.76
N GLN A 13 -9.44 -6.00 -6.21
CA GLN A 13 -8.67 -5.06 -5.40
C GLN A 13 -8.24 -5.67 -4.05
N ILE A 14 -9.11 -6.46 -3.39
CA ILE A 14 -8.75 -7.23 -2.19
C ILE A 14 -7.49 -8.06 -2.43
N ASN A 15 -7.38 -8.73 -3.58
CA ASN A 15 -6.20 -9.52 -3.93
C ASN A 15 -4.97 -8.66 -4.21
N VAL A 16 -5.14 -7.45 -4.77
CA VAL A 16 -4.05 -6.50 -4.97
C VAL A 16 -3.49 -6.07 -3.62
N GLU A 17 -4.32 -5.61 -2.67
CA GLU A 17 -3.83 -5.18 -1.35
C GLU A 17 -3.17 -6.33 -0.57
N PHE A 18 -3.72 -7.54 -0.70
CA PHE A 18 -3.11 -8.72 -0.07
C PHE A 18 -1.73 -9.04 -0.67
N PHE A 19 -1.61 -8.95 -2.00
CA PHE A 19 -0.30 -9.10 -2.64
C PHE A 19 0.65 -7.96 -2.23
N SER A 20 0.19 -6.70 -2.16
CA SER A 20 0.98 -5.54 -1.71
C SER A 20 1.55 -5.76 -0.32
N SER A 21 0.74 -6.19 0.64
CA SER A 21 1.20 -6.55 1.98
C SER A 21 2.30 -7.62 1.96
N ASN A 22 2.12 -8.70 1.17
CA ASN A 22 3.14 -9.75 1.03
C ASN A 22 4.43 -9.23 0.37
N LEU A 23 4.31 -8.37 -0.64
CA LEU A 23 5.42 -7.74 -1.33
C LEU A 23 6.24 -6.88 -0.36
N TYR A 24 5.59 -6.05 0.43
CA TYR A 24 6.24 -5.15 1.38
C TYR A 24 6.88 -5.92 2.53
N LEU A 25 6.24 -7.01 2.97
CA LEU A 25 6.86 -7.92 3.92
C LEU A 25 8.11 -8.59 3.34
N GLN A 26 8.08 -9.04 2.08
CA GLN A 26 9.24 -9.64 1.41
C GLN A 26 10.37 -8.62 1.18
N MET A 27 10.04 -7.39 0.85
CA MET A 27 10.99 -6.27 0.77
C MET A 27 11.62 -5.97 2.12
N SER A 28 10.84 -6.02 3.22
CA SER A 28 11.38 -5.86 4.57
C SER A 28 12.45 -6.91 4.88
N ALA A 29 12.23 -8.16 4.47
CA ALA A 29 13.19 -9.24 4.64
C ALA A 29 14.46 -9.04 3.81
N TRP A 30 14.34 -8.50 2.59
CA TRP A 30 15.49 -8.13 1.77
C TRP A 30 16.29 -6.99 2.45
N CYS A 31 15.62 -5.97 2.99
CA CYS A 31 16.27 -4.89 3.73
C CYS A 31 17.03 -5.42 4.96
N ASP A 32 16.42 -6.31 5.74
CA ASP A 32 17.07 -6.98 6.88
C ASP A 32 18.32 -7.77 6.43
N ASP A 33 18.25 -8.52 5.32
CA ASP A 33 19.39 -9.27 4.75
C ASP A 33 20.56 -8.35 4.34
N LYS A 34 20.27 -7.15 3.87
CA LYS A 34 21.29 -6.14 3.50
C LYS A 34 21.75 -5.26 4.67
N GLY A 35 21.17 -5.42 5.86
CA GLY A 35 21.52 -4.64 7.05
C GLY A 35 20.88 -3.25 7.14
N PHE A 36 19.81 -3.00 6.38
CA PHE A 36 18.99 -1.78 6.46
C PHE A 36 17.84 -2.00 7.45
N GLU A 37 18.16 -2.04 8.74
CA GLU A 37 17.20 -2.33 9.81
C GLU A 37 16.04 -1.31 9.88
N GLY A 38 16.34 -0.03 9.60
CA GLY A 38 15.34 1.03 9.57
C GLY A 38 14.37 0.90 8.40
N ALA A 39 14.89 0.64 7.20
CA ALA A 39 14.08 0.36 6.03
C ALA A 39 13.24 -0.92 6.19
N ALA A 40 13.80 -1.96 6.80
CA ALA A 40 13.08 -3.19 7.09
C ALA A 40 11.91 -2.95 8.05
N LYS A 41 12.15 -2.17 9.12
CA LYS A 41 11.09 -1.80 10.06
C LYS A 41 9.97 -1.00 9.39
N PHE A 42 10.33 -0.04 8.54
CA PHE A 42 9.39 0.76 7.76
C PHE A 42 8.53 -0.12 6.85
N MET A 43 9.16 -0.91 5.97
CA MET A 43 8.43 -1.77 5.03
C MET A 43 7.56 -2.82 5.74
N ARG A 44 7.96 -3.29 6.93
CA ARG A 44 7.14 -4.21 7.74
C ARG A 44 5.91 -3.53 8.32
N ALA A 45 6.05 -2.31 8.84
CA ALA A 45 4.90 -1.54 9.32
C ALA A 45 3.93 -1.25 8.17
N HIS A 46 4.47 -0.87 7.02
CA HIS A 46 3.65 -0.57 5.85
C HIS A 46 2.98 -1.83 5.25
N ALA A 47 3.62 -3.00 5.35
CA ALA A 47 2.96 -4.28 5.04
C ALA A 47 1.73 -4.55 5.93
N ASP A 48 1.80 -4.17 7.21
CA ASP A 48 0.66 -4.28 8.13
C ASP A 48 -0.46 -3.27 7.79
N GLU A 49 -0.12 -2.09 7.30
CA GLU A 49 -1.07 -1.08 6.80
C GLU A 49 -1.82 -1.59 5.56
N GLU A 50 -1.12 -2.15 4.57
CA GLU A 50 -1.76 -2.74 3.39
C GLU A 50 -2.70 -3.92 3.73
N MET A 51 -2.35 -4.69 4.77
CA MET A 51 -3.24 -5.73 5.27
C MET A 51 -4.55 -5.12 5.84
N GLN A 52 -4.48 -3.95 6.46
CA GLN A 52 -5.67 -3.22 6.92
C GLN A 52 -6.49 -2.68 5.74
N HIS A 53 -5.84 -2.21 4.68
CA HIS A 53 -6.50 -1.80 3.43
C HIS A 53 -7.30 -2.97 2.85
N MET A 54 -6.67 -4.13 2.75
CA MET A 54 -7.32 -5.38 2.33
C MET A 54 -8.53 -5.73 3.21
N HIS A 55 -8.35 -5.75 4.54
CA HIS A 55 -9.42 -6.10 5.48
C HIS A 55 -10.61 -5.15 5.42
N ARG A 56 -10.36 -3.86 5.21
CA ARG A 56 -11.41 -2.85 5.08
C ARG A 56 -12.27 -3.11 3.84
N LEU A 57 -11.67 -3.40 2.69
CA LEU A 57 -12.39 -3.80 1.46
C LEU A 57 -13.16 -5.10 1.66
N PHE A 58 -12.50 -6.12 2.24
CA PHE A 58 -13.09 -7.43 2.52
C PHE A 58 -14.35 -7.32 3.38
N THR A 59 -14.29 -6.48 4.42
CA THR A 59 -15.40 -6.21 5.33
C THR A 59 -16.53 -5.49 4.60
N TYR A 60 -16.23 -4.44 3.84
CA TYR A 60 -17.24 -3.69 3.09
C TYR A 60 -18.04 -4.58 2.11
N VAL A 61 -17.35 -5.45 1.36
CA VAL A 61 -18.02 -6.40 0.45
C VAL A 61 -18.98 -7.31 1.23
N SER A 62 -18.54 -7.83 2.39
CA SER A 62 -19.39 -8.65 3.26
C SER A 62 -20.63 -7.90 3.76
N GLU A 63 -20.46 -6.66 4.23
CA GLU A 63 -21.53 -5.82 4.79
C GLU A 63 -22.61 -5.46 3.76
N THR A 64 -22.23 -5.38 2.48
CA THR A 64 -23.17 -5.08 1.39
C THR A 64 -23.98 -6.30 0.92
N GLY A 65 -23.72 -7.47 1.50
CA GLY A 65 -24.31 -8.77 1.14
C GLY A 65 -23.58 -9.51 0.01
N GLY A 66 -22.41 -9.01 -0.43
CA GLY A 66 -21.52 -9.72 -1.33
C GLY A 66 -20.65 -10.74 -0.60
N LEU A 67 -20.15 -11.75 -1.31
CA LEU A 67 -19.15 -12.68 -0.77
C LEU A 67 -17.76 -12.19 -1.18
N PRO A 68 -16.91 -11.72 -0.24
CA PRO A 68 -15.52 -11.45 -0.56
C PRO A 68 -14.77 -12.76 -0.84
N LEU A 69 -13.89 -12.73 -1.84
CA LEU A 69 -13.13 -13.90 -2.29
C LEU A 69 -11.64 -13.59 -2.30
N LEU A 70 -10.89 -14.38 -1.53
CA LEU A 70 -9.43 -14.41 -1.63
C LEU A 70 -9.05 -15.37 -2.77
N GLY A 71 -8.31 -14.84 -3.73
CA GLY A 71 -7.79 -15.59 -4.87
C GLY A 71 -6.45 -16.24 -4.54
N SER A 72 -5.75 -16.65 -5.60
CA SER A 72 -4.34 -17.04 -5.47
C SER A 72 -3.49 -15.79 -5.32
N ILE A 73 -2.57 -15.80 -4.36
CA ILE A 73 -1.58 -14.73 -4.17
C ILE A 73 -0.24 -15.27 -4.68
N ASP A 74 0.27 -14.64 -5.74
CA ASP A 74 1.56 -15.01 -6.32
C ASP A 74 2.71 -14.68 -5.36
N ALA A 75 3.82 -15.41 -5.47
CA ALA A 75 5.01 -15.11 -4.70
C ALA A 75 5.59 -13.75 -5.14
N PRO A 76 5.83 -12.80 -4.20
CA PRO A 76 6.42 -11.52 -4.53
C PRO A 76 7.88 -11.68 -4.96
N GLN A 77 8.41 -10.71 -5.70
CA GLN A 77 9.84 -10.70 -6.00
C GLN A 77 10.65 -10.57 -4.70
N SER A 78 11.79 -11.23 -4.65
CA SER A 78 12.64 -11.30 -3.45
C SER A 78 14.04 -10.72 -3.67
N ASP A 79 14.37 -10.27 -4.87
CA ASP A 79 15.69 -9.75 -5.20
C ASP A 79 15.61 -8.35 -5.76
N PHE A 80 16.49 -7.48 -5.27
CA PHE A 80 16.59 -6.08 -5.62
C PHE A 80 18.07 -5.71 -5.71
N THR A 81 18.42 -4.83 -6.65
CA THR A 81 19.82 -4.47 -6.91
C THR A 81 20.37 -3.44 -5.93
N SER A 82 19.51 -2.58 -5.38
CA SER A 82 19.86 -1.59 -4.36
C SER A 82 18.62 -1.14 -3.56
N LEU A 83 18.87 -0.39 -2.47
CA LEU A 83 17.79 0.20 -1.68
C LEU A 83 16.97 1.20 -2.51
N LEU A 84 17.62 1.94 -3.42
CA LEU A 84 16.91 2.85 -4.34
C LEU A 84 16.00 2.06 -5.27
N ALA A 85 16.48 0.98 -5.88
CA ALA A 85 15.68 0.16 -6.79
C ALA A 85 14.44 -0.44 -6.09
N LEU A 86 14.57 -0.83 -4.82
CA LEU A 86 13.45 -1.31 -4.00
C LEU A 86 12.39 -0.21 -3.80
N PHE A 87 12.78 1.00 -3.39
CA PHE A 87 11.83 2.08 -3.16
C PHE A 87 11.26 2.69 -4.45
N GLU A 88 12.01 2.67 -5.56
CA GLU A 88 11.48 3.03 -6.89
C GLU A 88 10.41 2.04 -7.32
N TYR A 89 10.67 0.73 -7.16
CA TYR A 89 9.66 -0.30 -7.44
C TYR A 89 8.43 -0.15 -6.54
N THR A 90 8.64 0.12 -5.25
CA THR A 90 7.54 0.34 -4.29
C THR A 90 6.69 1.53 -4.71
N TYR A 91 7.32 2.64 -5.09
CA TYR A 91 6.62 3.83 -5.58
C TYR A 91 5.83 3.56 -6.86
N GLU A 92 6.39 2.81 -7.82
CA GLU A 92 5.67 2.40 -9.03
C GLU A 92 4.48 1.48 -8.71
N HIS A 93 4.62 0.61 -7.72
CA HIS A 93 3.54 -0.27 -7.26
C HIS A 93 2.41 0.54 -6.61
N GLU A 94 2.73 1.53 -5.78
CA GLU A 94 1.73 2.45 -5.22
C GLU A 94 0.97 3.25 -6.29
N GLN A 95 1.66 3.74 -7.30
CA GLN A 95 1.00 4.40 -8.44
C GLN A 95 0.03 3.47 -9.19
N MET A 96 0.37 2.17 -9.26
CA MET A 96 -0.50 1.16 -9.83
C MET A 96 -1.75 0.93 -8.95
N ILE A 97 -1.60 0.88 -7.62
CA ILE A 97 -2.74 0.80 -6.68
C ILE A 97 -3.63 2.03 -6.83
N THR A 98 -3.05 3.24 -6.83
CA THR A 98 -3.78 4.50 -7.06
C THR A 98 -4.60 4.46 -8.35
N SER A 99 -4.01 3.97 -9.44
CA SER A 99 -4.72 3.82 -10.72
C SER A 99 -5.93 2.89 -10.62
N LYS A 100 -5.80 1.77 -9.90
CA LYS A 100 -6.90 0.82 -9.69
C LYS A 100 -8.00 1.38 -8.81
N ILE A 101 -7.65 2.07 -7.72
CA ILE A 101 -8.62 2.76 -6.85
C ILE A 101 -9.39 3.82 -7.65
N ASN A 102 -8.71 4.61 -8.48
CA ASN A 102 -9.38 5.58 -9.34
C ASN A 102 -10.32 4.92 -10.36
N ALA A 103 -9.93 3.78 -10.93
CA ALA A 103 -10.79 3.01 -11.83
C ALA A 103 -12.04 2.48 -11.12
N LEU A 104 -11.90 1.98 -9.88
CA LEU A 104 -13.02 1.56 -9.04
C LEU A 104 -13.97 2.72 -8.72
N ALA A 105 -13.42 3.87 -8.30
CA ALA A 105 -14.22 5.05 -8.00
C ALA A 105 -14.99 5.52 -9.24
N HIS A 106 -14.33 5.56 -10.40
CA HIS A 106 -14.97 5.90 -11.67
C HIS A 106 -16.09 4.92 -12.03
N ALA A 107 -15.86 3.61 -11.88
CA ALA A 107 -16.87 2.58 -12.15
C ALA A 107 -18.07 2.70 -11.20
N ALA A 108 -17.84 2.93 -9.90
CA ALA A 108 -18.89 3.13 -8.92
C ALA A 108 -19.74 4.36 -9.27
N PHE A 109 -19.09 5.50 -9.57
CA PHE A 109 -19.77 6.73 -9.96
C PHE A 109 -20.60 6.57 -11.23
N THR A 110 -20.03 5.96 -12.28
CA THR A 110 -20.68 5.80 -13.59
C THR A 110 -21.90 4.88 -13.50
N ASN A 111 -21.83 3.86 -12.65
CA ASN A 111 -22.96 2.95 -12.39
C ASN A 111 -23.93 3.48 -11.32
N GLN A 112 -23.76 4.73 -10.84
CA GLN A 112 -24.57 5.35 -9.80
C GLN A 112 -24.58 4.56 -8.49
N ASP A 113 -23.52 3.77 -8.24
CA ASP A 113 -23.26 3.14 -6.96
C ASP A 113 -22.59 4.14 -6.02
N TYR A 114 -23.39 5.08 -5.54
CA TYR A 114 -22.93 6.15 -4.67
C TYR A 114 -22.46 5.64 -3.29
N SER A 115 -22.92 4.46 -2.86
CA SER A 115 -22.43 3.85 -1.61
C SER A 115 -20.98 3.41 -1.75
N THR A 116 -20.66 2.64 -2.79
CA THR A 116 -19.29 2.21 -3.06
C THR A 116 -18.41 3.41 -3.39
N PHE A 117 -18.92 4.36 -4.18
CA PHE A 117 -18.17 5.58 -4.49
C PHE A 117 -17.79 6.35 -3.22
N ASN A 118 -18.72 6.52 -2.28
CA ASN A 118 -18.45 7.17 -1.00
C ASN A 118 -17.45 6.37 -0.14
N PHE A 119 -17.61 5.05 -0.07
CA PHE A 119 -16.68 4.17 0.64
C PHE A 119 -15.24 4.30 0.12
N LEU A 120 -15.07 4.34 -1.21
CA LEU A 120 -13.77 4.44 -1.88
C LEU A 120 -13.06 5.78 -1.66
N GLN A 121 -13.74 6.82 -1.17
CA GLN A 121 -13.09 8.12 -0.91
C GLN A 121 -12.00 8.04 0.16
N TRP A 122 -12.11 7.07 1.08
CA TRP A 122 -11.04 6.78 2.03
C TRP A 122 -9.77 6.36 1.28
N TYR A 123 -9.85 5.39 0.37
CA TYR A 123 -8.70 4.93 -0.43
C TYR A 123 -8.15 6.02 -1.35
N VAL A 124 -9.02 6.83 -1.96
CA VAL A 124 -8.57 7.96 -2.80
C VAL A 124 -7.73 8.95 -2.00
N SER A 125 -8.08 9.16 -0.72
CA SER A 125 -7.34 10.04 0.17
C SER A 125 -6.06 9.37 0.69
N GLU A 126 -6.12 8.08 1.03
CA GLU A 126 -4.95 7.33 1.50
C GLU A 126 -3.87 7.27 0.42
N GLN A 127 -4.22 6.88 -0.82
CA GLN A 127 -3.28 6.82 -1.94
C GLN A 127 -2.61 8.16 -2.27
N HIS A 128 -3.23 9.29 -1.92
CA HIS A 128 -2.58 10.60 -2.05
C HIS A 128 -1.38 10.74 -1.10
N GLU A 129 -1.54 10.28 0.13
CA GLU A 129 -0.49 10.31 1.14
C GLU A 129 0.58 9.26 0.86
N GLU A 130 0.19 8.08 0.35
CA GLU A 130 1.13 7.05 -0.10
C GLU A 130 2.06 7.55 -1.20
N GLU A 131 1.51 8.09 -2.28
CA GLU A 131 2.36 8.57 -3.38
C GLU A 131 3.31 9.68 -2.92
N LYS A 132 2.86 10.57 -2.03
CA LYS A 132 3.70 11.62 -1.44
C LYS A 132 4.81 11.04 -0.58
N LEU A 133 4.48 10.07 0.28
CA LEU A 133 5.40 9.40 1.19
C LEU A 133 6.53 8.72 0.40
N PHE A 134 6.17 7.81 -0.50
CA PHE A 134 7.14 7.02 -1.28
C PHE A 134 7.95 7.88 -2.24
N LYS A 135 7.32 8.88 -2.87
CA LYS A 135 8.06 9.86 -3.68
C LYS A 135 9.11 10.60 -2.86
N SER A 136 8.79 10.98 -1.61
CA SER A 136 9.73 11.67 -0.73
C SER A 136 10.93 10.79 -0.36
N ILE A 137 10.71 9.50 -0.15
CA ILE A 137 11.79 8.54 0.16
C ILE A 137 12.71 8.38 -1.04
N VAL A 138 12.15 8.16 -2.23
CA VAL A 138 12.93 8.08 -3.48
C VAL A 138 13.75 9.36 -3.70
N ASP A 139 13.15 10.53 -3.51
CA ASP A 139 13.85 11.81 -3.65
C ASP A 139 14.98 11.98 -2.62
N LYS A 140 14.77 11.56 -1.36
CA LYS A 140 15.81 11.59 -0.33
C LYS A 140 17.00 10.69 -0.68
N ILE A 141 16.74 9.47 -1.13
CA ILE A 141 17.81 8.54 -1.54
C ILE A 141 18.60 9.13 -2.71
N ARG A 142 17.91 9.66 -3.72
CA ARG A 142 18.56 10.32 -4.87
C ARG A 142 19.35 11.57 -4.47
N LEU A 143 18.87 12.33 -3.48
CA LEU A 143 19.54 13.53 -2.99
C LEU A 143 20.87 13.22 -2.29
N VAL A 144 20.89 12.21 -1.43
CA VAL A 144 22.10 11.83 -0.68
C VAL A 144 23.03 10.90 -1.46
N GLY A 145 22.49 10.22 -2.47
CA GLY A 145 23.20 9.20 -3.25
C GLY A 145 23.20 7.83 -2.58
N GLU A 146 23.78 6.85 -3.27
CA GLU A 146 23.80 5.44 -2.82
C GLU A 146 25.14 5.04 -2.18
N ASP A 147 25.96 5.99 -1.75
CA ASP A 147 27.15 5.67 -0.96
C ASP A 147 26.76 5.25 0.46
N GLY A 148 27.60 4.42 1.10
CA GLY A 148 27.28 3.85 2.40
C GLY A 148 26.98 4.86 3.51
N LYS A 149 27.51 6.10 3.44
CA LYS A 149 27.17 7.14 4.43
C LYS A 149 25.79 7.73 4.16
N GLY A 150 25.45 8.00 2.90
CA GLY A 150 24.12 8.46 2.49
C GLY A 150 23.03 7.48 2.92
N LEU A 151 23.22 6.19 2.58
CA LEU A 151 22.27 5.14 2.92
C LEU A 151 22.11 4.92 4.43
N PHE A 152 23.17 5.10 5.22
CA PHE A 152 23.07 5.03 6.69
C PHE A 152 22.16 6.12 7.27
N PHE A 153 22.17 7.33 6.71
CA PHE A 153 21.26 8.40 7.15
C PHE A 153 19.83 8.15 6.69
N VAL A 154 19.64 7.66 5.46
CA VAL A 154 18.31 7.26 4.96
C VAL A 154 17.71 6.17 5.86
N ASP A 155 18.48 5.14 6.20
CA ASP A 155 17.99 4.05 7.05
C ASP A 155 17.54 4.56 8.42
N LYS A 156 18.28 5.50 9.01
CA LYS A 156 17.87 6.16 10.27
C LYS A 156 16.59 6.98 10.13
N ASP A 157 16.41 7.69 9.03
CA ASP A 157 15.18 8.43 8.75
C ASP A 157 13.98 7.46 8.63
N LEU A 158 14.14 6.35 7.90
CA LEU A 158 13.10 5.32 7.74
C LEU A 158 12.73 4.67 9.07
N ALA A 159 13.71 4.40 9.94
CA ALA A 159 13.45 3.89 11.29
C ALA A 159 12.58 4.84 12.14
N GLN A 160 12.72 6.16 11.93
CA GLN A 160 11.91 7.18 12.61
C GLN A 160 10.52 7.28 12.00
N MET A 161 10.41 7.23 10.67
CA MET A 161 9.13 7.23 9.94
C MET A 161 8.25 6.07 10.38
N ALA A 162 8.83 4.86 10.51
CA ALA A 162 8.12 3.66 10.97
C ALA A 162 7.51 3.78 12.39
N VAL A 163 7.93 4.77 13.19
CA VAL A 163 7.31 5.07 14.50
C VAL A 163 6.13 6.05 14.35
N GLN A 164 6.19 6.94 13.36
CA GLN A 164 5.19 7.97 13.12
C GLN A 164 4.01 7.48 12.28
N GLU A 165 4.23 6.51 11.40
CA GLU A 165 3.22 5.91 10.49
C GLU A 165 2.02 5.28 11.20
N SER A 166 2.17 4.89 12.48
CA SER A 166 1.07 4.38 13.31
C SER A 166 -0.14 5.33 13.50
N ALA A 167 -0.18 6.48 12.82
CA ALA A 167 -1.28 7.42 12.75
C ALA A 167 -1.72 7.66 11.28
N SER A 168 -2.34 6.68 10.63
CA SER A 168 -3.06 6.87 9.35
C SER A 168 -4.06 8.03 9.44
N VAL A 169 -4.22 8.75 8.32
CA VAL A 169 -4.79 10.10 8.25
C VAL A 169 -6.31 10.13 8.41
N MET A 170 -6.93 8.96 8.51
CA MET A 170 -8.37 8.79 8.66
C MET A 170 -8.76 7.91 9.85
N ALA A 171 -7.92 7.87 10.89
CA ALA A 171 -8.36 7.54 12.24
C ALA A 171 -9.35 8.63 12.74
N GLY A 172 -10.53 8.69 12.13
CA GLY A 172 -11.68 9.38 12.70
C GLY A 172 -11.98 8.77 14.08
N PRO A 173 -12.54 9.56 15.02
CA PRO A 173 -12.80 9.06 16.36
C PRO A 173 -13.68 7.82 16.25
N ALA A 174 -13.31 6.76 16.96
CA ALA A 174 -14.20 5.63 17.17
C ALA A 174 -15.58 6.18 17.58
N ALA A 175 -16.57 5.99 16.71
CA ALA A 175 -17.98 6.27 16.97
C ALA A 175 -18.68 4.94 17.25
#